data_AF-A0AAW8L087-F1
#
_entry.id   AF-A0AAW8L087-F1
#
_cell.length_a   1.000
_cell.length_b   1.000
_cell.length_c   1.000
_cell.angle_alpha   90.00
_cell.angle_beta   90.00
_cell.angle_gamma   90.00
#
_symmetry.space_group_name_H-M   'P 1'
#
loop_
_entity.id
_entity.type
_entity.pdbx_description
1 polymer ?
#
loop_
_entity_poly.entity_id
_entity_poly.type
_entity_poly.pdbx_seq_one_letter_code
_entity_poly.pdbx_strand_id
1 'polypeptide(L)'
;AVATKTAEYVQHLEGLNTKLLDTRKTLPGLRIAQKYAVTVGGGQNHRLGLFDAFLIKENHIMAAGGIAQAIAKAHQIAPGKPVEVEVETWD
;
A
#
# COMPACT_ATOMS: atom_id res chain seq x y z
N ALA A 1 -3.66 20.66 5.26
CA ALA A 1 -4.65 19.59 5.45
C ALA A 1 -3.99 18.21 5.51
N VAL A 2 -3.52 17.64 4.39
CA VAL A 2 -2.95 16.28 4.36
C VAL A 2 -1.71 16.14 5.25
N ALA A 3 -0.69 17.01 5.09
CA ALA A 3 0.52 16.97 5.91
C ALA A 3 0.22 17.13 7.40
N THR A 4 -0.61 18.12 7.76
CA THR A 4 -1.05 18.39 9.13
C THR A 4 -1.71 17.17 9.76
N LYS A 5 -2.67 16.53 9.06
CA LYS A 5 -3.37 15.36 9.57
C LYS A 5 -2.43 14.15 9.65
N THR A 6 -1.49 14.00 8.71
CA THR A 6 -0.47 12.96 8.77
C THR A 6 0.40 13.11 10.01
N ALA A 7 0.88 14.32 10.30
CA ALA A 7 1.70 14.60 11.48
C ALA A 7 0.97 14.28 12.79
N GLU A 8 -0.33 14.58 12.87
CA GLU A 8 -1.18 14.22 14.01
C GLU A 8 -1.22 12.69 14.25
N TYR A 9 -1.40 11.89 13.19
CA TYR A 9 -1.36 10.43 13.33
C TYR A 9 0.04 9.90 13.63
N VAL A 10 1.08 10.49 13.05
CA VAL A 10 2.48 10.11 13.35
C VAL A 10 2.79 10.38 14.82
N GLN A 11 2.31 11.48 15.39
CA GLN A 11 2.46 11.79 16.81
C GLN A 11 1.80 10.72 17.70
N HIS A 12 0.63 10.18 17.32
CA HIS A 12 0.01 9.07 18.06
C HIS A 12 0.81 7.76 18.01
N LEU A 13 1.77 7.62 17.09
CA LEU A 13 2.63 6.45 16.96
C LEU A 13 4.01 6.65 17.63
N GLU A 14 4.23 7.77 18.31
CA GLU A 14 5.51 8.07 18.95
C GLU A 14 5.93 6.98 19.95
N GLY A 15 7.20 6.55 19.87
CA GLY A 15 7.74 5.45 20.69
C GLY A 15 7.45 4.04 20.15
N LEU A 16 6.66 3.90 19.08
CA LEU A 16 6.43 2.62 18.41
C LEU A 16 7.32 2.45 17.17
N ASN A 17 7.54 1.20 16.76
CA ASN A 17 8.18 0.88 15.47
C ASN A 17 7.20 0.98 14.29
N THR A 18 5.94 1.32 14.55
CA THR A 18 4.87 1.39 13.56
C THR A 18 5.05 2.61 12.66
N LYS A 19 4.85 2.41 11.35
CA LYS A 19 4.92 3.47 10.34
C LYS A 19 3.54 3.75 9.78
N LEU A 20 3.21 5.03 9.63
CA LEU A 20 1.98 5.46 8.96
C LEU A 20 2.18 5.43 7.43
N LEU A 21 1.34 4.66 6.74
CA LEU A 21 1.36 4.54 5.28
C LEU A 21 0.13 5.22 4.66
N ASP A 22 0.35 5.83 3.50
CA ASP A 22 -0.76 6.30 2.64
C ASP A 22 -1.32 5.18 1.75
N THR A 23 -2.29 5.53 0.90
CA THR A 23 -2.85 4.60 -0.08
C THR A 23 -2.98 5.25 -1.46
N ARG A 24 -3.54 4.51 -2.43
CA ARG A 24 -3.91 5.05 -3.74
C ARG A 24 -5.29 5.72 -3.75
N LYS A 25 -5.98 5.82 -2.60
CA LYS A 25 -7.26 6.53 -2.43
C LYS A 25 -7.02 8.04 -2.35
N THR A 26 -6.52 8.59 -3.45
CA THR A 26 -6.17 10.00 -3.64
C THR A 26 -7.17 10.68 -4.58
N LEU A 27 -7.29 12.00 -4.50
CA LEU A 27 -8.06 12.79 -5.45
C LEU A 27 -7.51 12.58 -6.88
N PRO A 28 -8.40 12.48 -7.89
CA PRO A 28 -7.99 12.44 -9.29
C PRO A 28 -7.07 13.62 -9.64
N GLY A 29 -5.97 13.35 -10.35
CA GLY A 29 -4.97 14.36 -10.74
C GLY A 29 -4.00 14.82 -9.64
N LEU A 30 -4.30 14.58 -8.35
CA LEU A 30 -3.51 15.13 -7.23
C LEU A 30 -2.69 14.10 -6.46
N ARG A 31 -2.55 12.87 -6.99
CA ARG A 31 -1.86 11.77 -6.28
C ARG A 31 -0.46 12.16 -5.81
N ILE A 32 0.37 12.68 -6.71
CA ILE A 32 1.77 13.04 -6.38
C ILE A 32 1.78 14.11 -5.29
N ALA A 33 0.94 15.14 -5.40
CA ALA A 33 0.85 16.21 -4.41
C ALA A 33 0.38 15.69 -3.04
N GLN A 34 -0.61 14.80 -2.98
CA GLN A 34 -1.10 14.23 -1.73
C GLN A 34 -0.07 13.29 -1.08
N LYS A 35 0.60 12.44 -1.86
CA LYS A 35 1.69 11.57 -1.35
C LYS A 35 2.89 12.39 -0.86
N TYR A 36 3.27 13.43 -1.59
CA TYR A 36 4.28 14.38 -1.15
C TYR A 36 3.89 15.02 0.20
N ALA A 37 2.64 15.47 0.34
CA ALA A 37 2.16 16.03 1.60
C ALA A 37 2.19 15.02 2.76
N VAL A 38 1.96 13.72 2.53
CA VAL A 38 2.14 12.66 3.55
C VAL A 38 3.60 12.58 3.97
N THR A 39 4.53 12.59 3.02
CA THR A 39 5.97 12.57 3.32
C THR A 39 6.39 13.79 4.15
N VAL A 40 5.89 14.98 3.78
CA VAL A 40 6.13 16.23 4.55
C VAL A 40 5.57 16.13 5.98
N GLY A 41 4.44 15.44 6.17
CA GLY A 41 3.86 15.20 7.49
C GLY A 41 4.52 14.06 8.29
N GLY A 42 5.61 13.47 7.81
CA GLY A 42 6.34 12.39 8.49
C GLY A 42 5.80 10.97 8.24
N GLY A 43 4.76 10.83 7.40
CA GLY A 43 4.31 9.52 6.94
C GLY A 43 5.20 8.94 5.84
N GLN A 44 4.99 7.68 5.50
CA GLN A 44 5.69 7.01 4.40
C GLN A 44 4.74 6.66 3.26
N ASN A 45 5.24 6.75 2.03
CA ASN A 45 4.46 6.37 0.87
C ASN A 45 4.44 4.85 0.75
N HIS A 46 3.25 4.26 0.61
CA HIS A 46 3.08 2.93 0.03
C HIS A 46 3.35 3.02 -1.49
N ARG A 47 2.85 2.10 -2.31
CA ARG A 47 3.02 2.18 -3.77
C ARG A 47 2.37 3.42 -4.39
N LEU A 48 2.99 3.95 -5.44
CA LEU A 48 2.49 5.11 -6.19
C LEU A 48 1.33 4.71 -7.12
N GLY A 49 1.45 3.57 -7.79
CA GLY A 49 0.54 3.10 -8.82
C GLY A 49 0.40 1.58 -8.84
N LEU A 50 -0.27 1.08 -9.88
CA LEU A 50 -0.38 -0.36 -10.13
C LEU A 50 0.92 -0.97 -10.67
N PHE A 51 1.88 -0.15 -11.06
CA PHE A 51 3.13 -0.58 -11.68
C PHE A 51 4.26 -0.86 -10.67
N ASP A 52 4.20 -0.34 -9.44
CA ASP A 52 5.32 -0.47 -8.49
C ASP A 52 5.36 -1.82 -7.79
N ALA A 53 4.19 -2.34 -7.39
CA ALA A 53 4.08 -3.54 -6.57
C ALA A 53 2.72 -4.21 -6.77
N PHE A 54 2.67 -5.53 -6.55
CA PHE A 54 1.42 -6.26 -6.45
C PHE A 54 0.81 -6.07 -5.06
N LEU A 55 -0.51 -5.83 -5.05
CA LEU A 55 -1.35 -5.95 -3.86
C LEU A 55 -2.50 -6.86 -4.25
N ILE A 56 -2.31 -8.15 -3.95
CA ILE A 56 -3.26 -9.21 -4.23
C ILE A 56 -4.40 -9.07 -3.22
N LYS A 57 -5.63 -9.13 -3.73
CA LYS A 57 -6.88 -9.04 -2.98
C LYS A 57 -7.75 -10.25 -3.31
N GLU A 58 -8.85 -10.44 -2.59
CA GLU A 58 -9.82 -11.52 -2.81
C GLU A 58 -10.17 -11.74 -4.29
N ASN A 59 -10.43 -10.69 -5.05
CA ASN A 59 -10.81 -10.76 -6.47
C ASN A 59 -9.72 -11.40 -7.34
N HIS A 60 -8.45 -11.22 -6.97
CA HIS A 60 -7.31 -11.84 -7.66
C HIS A 60 -7.11 -13.29 -7.21
N ILE A 61 -7.31 -13.57 -5.92
CA ILE A 61 -7.23 -14.91 -5.34
C ILE A 61 -8.28 -15.82 -5.99
N MET A 62 -9.53 -15.35 -6.10
CA MET A 62 -10.61 -16.04 -6.79
C MET A 62 -10.27 -16.30 -8.26
N ALA A 63 -9.72 -15.31 -8.96
CA ALA A 63 -9.35 -15.44 -10.37
C ALA A 63 -8.15 -16.38 -10.60
N ALA A 64 -7.23 -16.49 -9.64
CA ALA A 64 -6.05 -17.33 -9.72
C ALA A 64 -6.28 -18.75 -9.17
N GLY A 65 -7.38 -18.99 -8.44
CA GLY A 65 -7.68 -20.27 -7.80
C GLY A 65 -6.96 -20.51 -6.48
N GLY A 66 -6.53 -19.44 -5.78
CA GLY A 66 -5.89 -19.51 -4.47
C GLY A 66 -4.73 -18.54 -4.28
N ILE A 67 -4.31 -18.34 -3.03
CA ILE A 67 -3.23 -17.40 -2.65
C ILE A 67 -1.90 -17.84 -3.26
N ALA A 68 -1.54 -19.12 -3.12
CA ALA A 68 -0.27 -19.65 -3.63
C ALA A 68 -0.16 -19.48 -5.16
N GLN A 69 -1.26 -19.75 -5.88
CA GLN A 69 -1.36 -19.59 -7.32
C GLN A 69 -1.23 -18.12 -7.73
N ALA A 70 -1.88 -17.21 -6.99
CA ALA A 70 -1.79 -15.77 -7.24
C ALA A 70 -0.36 -15.25 -7.05
N ILE A 71 0.32 -15.66 -5.97
CA ILE A 71 1.72 -15.29 -5.69
C ILE A 71 2.66 -15.83 -6.76
N ALA A 72 2.55 -17.13 -7.10
CA ALA A 72 3.39 -17.75 -8.12
C ALA A 72 3.25 -17.02 -9.47
N LYS A 73 2.01 -16.69 -9.86
CA LYS A 73 1.74 -15.94 -11.09
C LYS A 73 2.29 -14.52 -11.05
N ALA A 74 2.21 -13.82 -9.91
CA ALA A 74 2.80 -12.49 -9.74
C ALA A 74 4.32 -12.51 -9.96
N HIS A 75 5.02 -13.49 -9.36
CA HIS A 75 6.46 -13.66 -9.54
C HIS A 75 6.86 -14.04 -10.97
N GLN A 76 6.02 -14.77 -11.70
CA GLN A 76 6.25 -15.06 -13.12
C GLN A 76 6.04 -13.82 -14.00
N ILE A 77 4.99 -13.03 -13.76
CA ILE A 77 4.64 -11.86 -14.57
C ILE A 77 5.67 -10.74 -14.42
N ALA A 78 6.10 -10.45 -13.19
CA ALA A 78 7.10 -9.42 -12.94
C ALA A 78 8.05 -9.85 -11.80
N PRO A 79 9.11 -10.61 -12.14
CA PRO A 79 10.13 -11.01 -11.20
C PRO A 79 10.73 -9.82 -10.45
N GLY A 80 10.97 -9.98 -9.15
CA GLY A 80 11.59 -8.95 -8.30
C GLY A 80 10.65 -7.81 -7.87
N LYS A 81 9.41 -7.73 -8.36
CA LYS A 81 8.44 -6.77 -7.83
C LYS A 81 7.94 -7.21 -6.45
N PRO A 82 7.76 -6.28 -5.49
CA PRO A 82 7.14 -6.59 -4.21
C PRO A 82 5.74 -7.17 -4.39
N VAL A 83 5.43 -8.18 -3.58
CA VAL A 83 4.12 -8.83 -3.54
C VAL A 83 3.57 -8.71 -2.12
N GLU A 84 2.45 -8.02 -1.99
CA GLU A 84 1.66 -7.94 -0.77
C GLU A 84 0.32 -8.65 -1.01
N VAL A 85 -0.19 -9.34 0.01
CA VAL A 85 -1.47 -10.05 -0.04
C VAL A 85 -2.35 -9.53 1.08
N GLU A 86 -3.55 -9.08 0.73
CA GLU A 86 -4.59 -8.68 1.67
C GLU A 86 -5.41 -9.92 2.06
N VAL A 87 -5.50 -10.18 3.37
CA VAL A 87 -6.28 -11.26 3.96
C VAL A 87 -7.27 -10.70 4.98
N GLU A 88 -8.40 -11.38 5.13
CA GLU A 88 -9.45 -10.99 6.08
C GLU A 88 -9.66 -12.03 7.19
N THR A 89 -9.03 -13.20 7.06
CA THR A 89 -9.09 -14.33 8.01
C THR A 89 -7.69 -14.82 8.37
N TRP A 90 -7.60 -15.58 9.45
CA TRP A 90 -6.33 -16.17 9.92
C TRP A 90 -5.93 -17.44 9.16
N ASP A 91 -6.90 -18.14 8.58
CA ASP A 91 -6.71 -19.29 7.67
C ASP A 91 -6.18 -18.83 6.32
#